data_AF-A0A126NRJ9-F1
#
_entry.id   AF-A0A126NRJ9-F1
#
_cell.length_a   1.000
_cell.length_b   1.000
_cell.length_c   1.000
_cell.angle_alpha   90.00
_cell.angle_beta   90.00
_cell.angle_gamma   90.00
#
_symmetry.space_group_name_H-M   'P 1'
#
loop_
_entity.id
_entity.type
_entity.pdbx_description
1 polymer ?
#
loop_
_entity_poly.entity_id
_entity_poly.type
_entity_poly.pdbx_seq_one_letter_code
_entity_poly.pdbx_strand_id
1 'polypeptide(L)'
;MPHRQGDFADIPPITDFESCQKVRPLLLHRVGDILGVWRYCADKPCRRRKSCRRSDWACLTAFMDALPDEDRRLFRYSIENRRNGLAPDEAFAQAQARIAAEAALPEL
;
A
#
# COMPACT_ATOMS: atom_id res chain seq x y z
N MET A 1 0.47 -2.11 -26.53
CA MET A 1 0.79 -2.35 -25.11
C MET A 1 0.22 -1.19 -24.30
N PRO A 2 -0.45 -1.38 -23.16
CA PRO A 2 -0.98 -0.23 -22.42
C PRO A 2 0.21 0.61 -21.93
N HIS A 3 0.17 1.92 -22.18
CA HIS A 3 1.16 2.86 -21.68
C HIS A 3 1.29 2.69 -20.17
N ARG A 4 2.47 2.26 -19.71
CA ARG A 4 2.82 2.21 -18.30
C ARG A 4 2.97 3.67 -17.85
N GLN A 5 1.89 4.29 -17.40
CA GLN A 5 1.94 5.65 -16.88
C GLN A 5 2.85 5.69 -15.64
N GLY A 6 3.79 6.65 -15.63
CA GLY A 6 4.51 7.16 -14.47
C GLY A 6 5.46 6.17 -13.81
N ASP A 7 6.74 6.24 -14.13
CA ASP A 7 7.77 5.77 -13.20
C ASP A 7 7.71 6.61 -11.91
N PHE A 8 8.15 6.08 -10.77
CA PHE A 8 8.33 6.90 -9.57
C PHE A 8 9.29 8.06 -9.83
N ALA A 9 10.21 7.90 -10.80
CA ALA A 9 11.08 8.94 -11.30
C ALA A 9 10.35 10.11 -11.99
N ASP A 10 9.12 9.91 -12.46
CA ASP A 10 8.30 10.96 -13.11
C ASP A 10 7.54 11.82 -12.07
N ILE A 11 7.66 11.50 -10.79
CA ILE A 11 7.01 12.26 -9.71
C ILE A 11 7.87 13.50 -9.40
N PRO A 12 7.31 14.71 -9.51
CA PRO A 12 8.05 15.92 -9.20
C PRO A 12 8.51 15.92 -7.74
N PRO A 13 9.64 16.57 -7.41
CA PRO A 13 10.15 16.63 -6.05
C PRO A 13 9.10 17.15 -5.07
N ILE A 14 8.99 16.49 -3.91
CA ILE A 14 8.11 16.91 -2.82
C ILE A 14 8.92 17.87 -1.94
N THR A 15 8.79 19.17 -2.18
CA THR A 15 9.56 20.24 -1.51
C THR A 15 8.78 20.95 -0.41
N ASP A 16 7.46 20.84 -0.45
CA ASP A 16 6.53 21.57 0.42
C ASP A 16 5.18 20.85 0.50
N PHE A 17 4.26 21.41 1.28
CA PHE A 17 2.92 20.84 1.44
C PHE A 17 2.10 20.84 0.14
N GLU A 18 2.23 21.87 -0.70
CA GLU A 18 1.44 22.01 -1.93
C GLU A 18 1.87 20.97 -2.98
N SER A 19 3.17 20.79 -3.16
CA SER A 19 3.78 19.74 -3.98
C SER A 19 3.39 18.34 -3.48
N CYS A 20 3.35 18.12 -2.17
CA CYS A 20 2.85 16.87 -1.58
C CYS A 20 1.39 16.59 -2.00
N GLN A 21 0.52 17.60 -1.93
CA GLN A 21 -0.89 17.44 -2.32
C GLN A 21 -1.06 17.18 -3.82
N LYS A 22 -0.23 17.81 -4.67
CA LYS A 22 -0.21 17.56 -6.12
C LYS A 22 0.25 16.15 -6.47
N VAL A 23 1.22 15.62 -5.72
CA VAL A 23 1.82 14.29 -5.95
C VAL A 23 0.96 13.16 -5.38
N ARG A 24 0.21 13.40 -4.30
CA ARG A 24 -0.64 12.40 -3.62
C ARG A 24 -1.49 11.53 -4.55
N PRO A 25 -2.27 12.07 -5.52
CA PRO A 25 -3.05 11.23 -6.43
C PRO A 25 -2.17 10.36 -7.36
N LEU A 26 -0.99 10.85 -7.77
CA LEU A 26 -0.07 10.10 -8.63
C LEU A 26 0.54 8.91 -7.89
N LEU A 27 1.00 9.14 -6.65
CA LEU A 27 1.48 8.08 -5.76
C LEU A 27 0.40 7.02 -5.53
N LEU A 28 -0.83 7.46 -5.30
CA LEU A 28 -1.97 6.57 -5.08
C LEU A 28 -2.28 5.67 -6.27
N HIS A 29 -2.32 6.23 -7.47
CA HIS A 29 -2.53 5.46 -8.68
C HIS A 29 -1.40 4.46 -8.86
N ARG A 30 -0.15 4.88 -8.67
CA ARG A 30 1.02 4.02 -8.85
C ARG A 30 1.08 2.87 -7.84
N VAL A 31 0.97 3.18 -6.55
CA VAL A 31 0.95 2.17 -5.48
C VAL A 31 -0.22 1.22 -5.66
N GLY A 32 -1.40 1.76 -5.99
CA GLY A 32 -2.57 0.96 -6.28
C GLY A 32 -2.38 -0.01 -7.45
N ASP A 33 -1.69 0.41 -8.50
CA ASP A 33 -1.41 -0.42 -9.67
C ASP A 33 -0.39 -1.52 -9.36
N ILE A 34 0.65 -1.21 -8.59
CA ILE A 34 1.67 -2.18 -8.14
C ILE A 34 1.03 -3.25 -7.25
N LEU A 35 0.22 -2.85 -6.27
CA LEU A 35 -0.46 -3.75 -5.36
C LEU A 35 -1.68 -4.44 -6.00
N GLY A 36 -2.09 -4.00 -7.19
CA GLY A 36 -3.25 -4.55 -7.88
C GLY A 36 -4.59 -4.27 -7.16
N VAL A 37 -4.67 -3.20 -6.37
CA VAL A 37 -5.84 -2.88 -5.52
C VAL A 37 -7.12 -2.68 -6.32
N TRP A 38 -7.01 -2.36 -7.61
CA TRP A 38 -8.14 -2.24 -8.53
C TRP A 38 -8.99 -3.51 -8.57
N ARG A 39 -8.43 -4.70 -8.27
CA ARG A 39 -9.17 -5.98 -8.22
C ARG A 39 -10.29 -5.97 -7.18
N TYR A 40 -10.11 -5.22 -6.10
CA TYR A 40 -11.02 -5.13 -4.96
C TYR A 40 -11.91 -3.88 -4.99
N CYS A 41 -11.67 -2.98 -5.93
CA CYS A 41 -12.48 -1.77 -6.07
C CYS A 41 -13.90 -2.13 -6.52
N ALA A 42 -14.93 -1.51 -5.93
CA ALA A 42 -16.31 -1.64 -6.37
C ALA A 42 -16.57 -1.06 -7.78
N ASP A 43 -15.75 -0.12 -8.23
CA ASP A 43 -15.88 0.56 -9.52
C ASP A 43 -15.40 -0.30 -10.71
N LYS A 44 -16.30 -0.56 -11.66
CA LYS A 44 -16.06 -1.42 -12.85
C LYS A 44 -14.96 -0.84 -13.77
N PRO A 45 -14.95 0.46 -14.10
CA PRO A 45 -13.86 1.13 -14.79
C PRO A 45 -12.45 0.81 -14.24
N CYS A 46 -12.24 0.90 -12.93
CA CYS A 46 -10.94 0.60 -12.31
C CYS A 46 -10.51 -0.86 -12.57
N ARG A 47 -11.44 -1.82 -12.40
CA ARG A 47 -11.20 -3.24 -12.69
C ARG A 47 -10.87 -3.50 -14.17
N ARG A 48 -11.64 -2.91 -15.09
CA ARG A 48 -11.45 -3.09 -16.54
C ARG A 48 -10.11 -2.52 -17.02
N ARG A 49 -9.73 -1.35 -16.52
CA ARG A 49 -8.46 -0.70 -16.88
C ARG A 49 -7.26 -1.29 -16.16
N LYS A 50 -7.47 -2.18 -15.19
CA LYS A 50 -6.44 -2.72 -14.31
C LYS A 50 -5.59 -1.63 -13.66
N SER A 51 -6.25 -0.54 -13.27
CA SER A 51 -5.57 0.63 -12.74
C SER A 51 -6.47 1.43 -11.79
N CYS A 52 -5.92 1.88 -10.66
CA CYS A 52 -6.60 2.73 -9.70
C CYS A 52 -6.71 4.15 -10.28
N ARG A 53 -7.94 4.65 -10.46
CA ARG A 53 -8.19 6.01 -10.97
C ARG A 53 -8.79 6.97 -9.94
N ARG A 54 -9.08 6.47 -8.75
CA ARG A 54 -9.64 7.28 -7.67
C ARG A 54 -8.51 7.92 -6.86
N SER A 55 -8.69 9.17 -6.47
CA SER A 55 -7.78 9.93 -5.61
C SER A 55 -8.14 9.88 -4.12
N ASP A 56 -9.18 9.12 -3.76
CA ASP A 56 -9.82 9.10 -2.44
C ASP A 56 -9.52 7.83 -1.62
N TRP A 57 -8.49 7.08 -1.98
CA TRP A 57 -8.05 5.86 -1.28
C TRP A 57 -9.02 4.68 -1.31
N ALA A 58 -10.22 4.80 -1.89
CA ALA A 58 -11.27 3.77 -1.79
C ALA A 58 -10.80 2.39 -2.28
N CYS A 59 -9.97 2.32 -3.32
CA CYS A 59 -9.44 1.04 -3.80
C CYS A 59 -8.45 0.42 -2.81
N LEU A 60 -7.59 1.23 -2.19
CA LEU A 60 -6.62 0.73 -1.21
C LEU A 60 -7.34 0.29 0.07
N THR A 61 -8.34 1.05 0.54
CA THR A 61 -9.16 0.66 1.69
C THR A 61 -9.84 -0.68 1.45
N ALA A 62 -10.52 -0.84 0.31
CA ALA A 62 -11.18 -2.10 -0.03
C ALA A 62 -10.19 -3.28 -0.16
N PHE A 63 -8.98 -3.03 -0.67
CA PHE A 63 -7.91 -4.02 -0.69
C PHE A 63 -7.49 -4.40 0.74
N MET A 64 -7.23 -3.43 1.60
CA MET A 64 -6.84 -3.68 2.99
C MET A 64 -7.94 -4.40 3.77
N ASP A 65 -9.21 -4.07 3.55
CA ASP A 65 -10.35 -4.73 4.20
C ASP A 65 -10.51 -6.19 3.76
N ALA A 66 -10.08 -6.53 2.54
CA ALA A 66 -10.15 -7.89 2.01
C ALA A 66 -8.98 -8.78 2.45
N LEU A 67 -7.91 -8.21 3.02
CA LEU A 67 -6.77 -8.99 3.50
C LEU A 67 -7.12 -9.75 4.78
N PRO A 68 -6.63 -11.00 4.94
CA PRO A 68 -6.62 -11.68 6.24
C PRO A 68 -6.05 -10.81 7.35
N ASP A 69 -6.53 -10.98 8.58
CA ASP A 69 -6.12 -10.12 9.69
C ASP A 69 -4.60 -10.17 9.94
N GLU A 70 -4.01 -11.35 9.80
CA GLU A 70 -2.57 -11.55 9.87
C GLU A 70 -1.81 -10.71 8.85
N ASP A 71 -2.23 -10.73 7.58
CA ASP A 71 -1.61 -9.94 6.51
C ASP A 71 -1.74 -8.42 6.77
N ARG A 72 -2.89 -7.98 7.30
CA ARG A 72 -3.08 -6.57 7.69
C ARG A 72 -2.13 -6.16 8.82
N ARG A 73 -1.95 -7.02 9.83
CA ARG A 73 -0.99 -6.79 10.92
C ARG A 73 0.43 -6.80 10.41
N LEU A 74 0.77 -7.73 9.50
CA LEU A 74 2.11 -7.84 8.91
C LEU A 74 2.48 -6.56 8.15
N PHE A 75 1.56 -6.06 7.33
CA PHE A 75 1.72 -4.80 6.62
C PHE A 75 1.93 -3.63 7.60
N ARG A 76 1.09 -3.53 8.64
CA ARG A 76 1.19 -2.46 9.66
C ARG A 76 2.54 -2.49 10.38
N TYR A 77 2.94 -3.63 10.93
CA TYR A 77 4.19 -3.78 11.67
C TYR A 77 5.41 -3.51 10.77
N SER A 78 5.36 -3.94 9.51
CA SER A 78 6.44 -3.66 8.56
C SER A 78 6.60 -2.15 8.31
N ILE A 79 5.49 -1.41 8.18
CA ILE A 79 5.51 0.05 8.01
C ILE A 79 5.98 0.76 9.29
N GLU A 80 5.54 0.32 10.46
CA GLU A 80 5.99 0.86 11.76
C GLU A 80 7.50 0.66 11.94
N ASN A 81 8.00 -0.53 11.66
CA ASN A 81 9.42 -0.86 11.71
C ASN A 81 10.25 -0.01 10.73
N ARG A 82 9.77 0.18 9.49
CA ARG A 82 10.38 1.09 8.50
C ARG A 82 10.43 2.53 9.00
N ARG A 83 9.34 3.01 9.60
CA ARG A 83 9.26 4.34 10.19
C ARG A 83 10.27 4.52 11.33
N ASN A 84 10.57 3.44 12.07
CA ASN A 84 11.56 3.42 13.14
C ASN A 84 13.01 3.24 12.64
N GLY A 85 13.25 3.27 11.33
CA GLY A 85 14.58 3.31 10.73
C GLY A 85 15.16 1.96 10.30
N LEU A 86 14.41 0.87 10.42
CA LEU A 86 14.88 -0.45 9.99
C LEU A 86 14.92 -0.57 8.47
N ALA A 87 15.87 -1.36 7.96
CA ALA A 87 15.93 -1.67 6.53
C ALA A 87 14.68 -2.47 6.09
N PRO A 88 14.31 -2.50 4.79
CA PRO A 88 13.13 -3.22 4.31
C PRO A 88 13.03 -4.67 4.75
N ASP A 89 14.10 -5.44 4.57
CA ASP A 89 14.10 -6.86 4.88
C ASP A 89 14.07 -7.10 6.39
N GLU A 90 14.79 -6.27 7.17
CA GLU A 90 14.78 -6.32 8.64
C GLU A 90 13.41 -5.97 9.21
N ALA A 91 12.77 -4.92 8.68
CA ALA A 91 11.45 -4.49 9.10
C ALA A 91 10.40 -5.58 8.88
N PHE A 92 10.47 -6.27 7.74
CA PHE A 92 9.60 -7.39 7.39
C PHE A 92 9.89 -8.63 8.26
N ALA A 93 11.16 -8.99 8.45
CA ALA A 93 11.55 -10.11 9.30
C ALA A 93 11.07 -9.91 10.75
N GLN A 94 11.25 -8.71 11.30
CA GLN A 94 10.79 -8.39 12.65
C GLN A 94 9.26 -8.38 12.77
N ALA A 95 8.55 -7.94 11.73
CA ALA A 95 7.09 -8.00 11.68
C ALA A 95 6.57 -9.45 11.68
N GLN A 96 7.19 -10.34 10.90
CA GLN A 96 6.88 -11.77 10.90
C GLN A 96 7.16 -12.41 12.28
N ALA A 97 8.31 -12.10 12.88
CA ALA A 97 8.67 -12.64 14.19
C ALA A 97 7.65 -12.23 15.27
N ARG A 98 7.16 -10.98 15.22
CA ARG A 98 6.10 -10.51 16.12
C ARG A 98 4.79 -11.27 15.92
N ILE A 99 4.36 -11.46 14.68
CA ILE A 99 3.12 -12.22 14.39
C ILE A 99 3.23 -13.67 14.86
N ALA A 100 4.37 -14.32 14.63
CA ALA A 100 4.60 -15.68 15.10
C ALA A 100 4.54 -15.76 16.64
N ALA A 101 5.07 -14.75 17.34
CA ALA A 101 4.97 -14.67 18.80
C ALA A 101 3.52 -14.46 19.28
N GLU A 102 2.75 -13.61 18.59
CA GLU A 102 1.32 -13.39 18.88
C GLU A 102 0.48 -14.65 18.67
N ALA A 103 0.75 -15.42 17.60
CA ALA A 103 0.07 -16.68 17.31
C ALA A 103 0.42 -17.82 18.28
N ALA A 104 1.58 -17.74 18.94
CA ALA A 104 2.02 -18.72 19.94
C ALA A 104 1.45 -18.47 21.34
N LEU A 105 0.79 -17.32 21.58
CA LEU A 105 0.13 -17.02 22.84
C LEU A 105 -1.30 -17.59 22.81
N PRO A 106 -1.72 -18.43 23.78
CA PRO A 106 -3.10 -18.85 23.87
C PRO A 106 -4.00 -17.64 24.15
N GLU A 107 -5.12 -17.54 23.43
CA GLU A 107 -6.17 -16.55 23.72
C GLU A 107 -6.59 -16.68 25.20
N LEU A 108 -6.37 -15.62 25.99
CA LEU A 108 -6.81 -15.50 27.38
C LEU A 108 -8.31 -15.24 27.48
#